data_AF-A0ABD5P4M4-F1
#
_entry.id   AF-A0ABD5P4M4-F1
#
_cell.length_a   1.000
_cell.length_b   1.000
_cell.length_c   1.000
_cell.angle_alpha   90.00
_cell.angle_beta   90.00
_cell.angle_gamma   90.00
#
_symmetry.space_group_name_H-M   'P 1'
#
loop_
_entity.id
_entity.type
_entity.pdbx_description
1 polymer ?
#
loop_
_entity_poly.entity_id
_entity_poly.type
_entity_poly.pdbx_seq_one_letter_code
_entity_poly.pdbx_strand_id
1 'polypeptide(L)'
;MSLPEPTDVIAPREDVPYSTFDFLTQMMEGAYPHGIALEYHDLVLISQVDDAQMTNVWCVHAEDGSMIESLNLDAFRTATELEETLDESVAYDPADREEWVNSR
;
A
#
# COMPACT_ATOMS: atom_id res chain seq x y z
N MET A 1 1.76 -14.17 12.87
CA MET A 1 0.44 -13.52 12.85
C MET A 1 0.01 -13.55 11.40
N SER A 2 -1.17 -14.08 11.08
CA SER A 2 -1.67 -14.06 9.71
C SER A 2 -2.11 -12.63 9.36
N LEU A 3 -1.80 -12.16 8.15
CA LEU A 3 -2.32 -10.87 7.69
C LEU A 3 -3.86 -10.91 7.68
N PRO A 4 -4.53 -9.77 7.92
CA PRO A 4 -5.95 -9.63 7.64
C PRO A 4 -6.22 -9.95 6.17
N GLU A 5 -7.33 -10.64 5.90
CA GLU A 5 -7.78 -10.91 4.53
C GLU A 5 -8.07 -9.57 3.82
N PRO A 6 -7.64 -9.39 2.56
CA PRO A 6 -7.87 -8.17 1.82
C PRO A 6 -9.38 -7.92 1.68
N THR A 7 -9.82 -6.75 2.14
CA THR A 7 -11.23 -6.31 2.06
C THR A 7 -11.57 -5.89 0.63
N ASP A 8 -10.59 -5.34 -0.10
CA ASP A 8 -10.75 -4.93 -1.50
C ASP A 8 -9.44 -5.07 -2.30
N VAL A 9 -9.51 -4.92 -3.62
CA VAL A 9 -8.35 -4.96 -4.53
C VAL A 9 -8.25 -3.62 -5.24
N ILE A 10 -7.07 -3.02 -5.19
CA ILE A 10 -6.72 -1.75 -5.83
C ILE A 10 -6.40 -1.96 -7.32
N ALA A 11 -5.91 -3.15 -7.70
CA ALA A 11 -5.64 -3.49 -9.09
C ALA A 11 -6.92 -3.49 -9.95
N PRO A 12 -6.85 -3.14 -11.25
CA PRO A 12 -8.02 -3.08 -12.10
C PRO A 12 -8.66 -4.46 -12.23
N ARG A 13 -9.88 -4.59 -11.69
CA ARG A 13 -10.71 -5.79 -11.89
C ARG A 13 -11.53 -5.61 -13.17
N GLU A 14 -11.53 -6.62 -14.05
CA GLU A 14 -12.33 -6.58 -15.29
C GLU A 14 -13.85 -6.37 -15.04
N ASP A 15 -14.31 -6.67 -13.82
CA ASP A 15 -15.72 -6.62 -13.41
C ASP A 15 -16.14 -5.30 -12.70
N VAL A 16 -15.20 -4.38 -12.42
CA VAL A 16 -15.49 -3.17 -11.62
C VAL A 16 -15.06 -1.91 -12.38
N PRO A 17 -15.90 -0.85 -12.46
CA PRO A 17 -15.56 0.37 -13.19
C PRO A 17 -14.50 1.25 -12.52
N TYR A 18 -13.96 0.86 -11.36
CA TYR A 18 -12.98 1.65 -10.61
C TYR A 18 -11.57 1.37 -11.13
N SER A 19 -10.87 2.45 -11.50
CA SER A 19 -9.46 2.41 -11.87
C SER A 19 -8.59 2.40 -10.61
N THR A 20 -7.40 1.80 -10.70
CA THR A 20 -6.33 1.90 -9.69
C THR A 20 -6.16 3.33 -9.17
N PHE A 21 -6.18 4.30 -10.08
CA PHE A 21 -6.02 5.71 -9.76
C PHE A 21 -7.12 6.26 -8.82
N ASP A 22 -8.37 5.83 -8.99
CA ASP A 22 -9.48 6.21 -8.10
C ASP A 22 -9.29 5.64 -6.70
N PHE A 23 -8.85 4.38 -6.59
CA PHE A 23 -8.54 3.74 -5.30
C PHE A 23 -7.42 4.47 -4.55
N LEU A 24 -6.32 4.78 -5.25
CA LEU A 24 -5.19 5.52 -4.67
C LEU A 24 -5.59 6.93 -4.25
N THR A 25 -6.42 7.61 -5.05
CA THR A 25 -6.97 8.93 -4.69
C THR A 25 -7.81 8.82 -3.41
N GLN A 26 -8.71 7.84 -3.33
CA GLN A 26 -9.52 7.60 -2.13
C GLN A 26 -8.68 7.26 -0.89
N MET A 27 -7.58 6.50 -1.05
CA MET A 27 -6.64 6.24 0.03
C MET A 27 -6.02 7.53 0.57
N MET A 28 -5.58 8.42 -0.32
CA MET A 28 -5.03 9.73 0.05
C MET A 28 -6.09 10.64 0.70
N GLU A 29 -7.34 10.56 0.26
CA GLU A 29 -8.47 11.27 0.87
C GLU A 29 -8.91 10.67 2.22
N GLY A 30 -8.32 9.55 2.64
CA GLY A 30 -8.66 8.89 3.91
C GLY A 30 -10.02 8.20 3.88
N ALA A 31 -10.47 7.72 2.72
CA ALA A 31 -11.75 7.03 2.56
C ALA A 31 -11.80 5.69 3.32
N TYR A 32 -10.66 5.09 3.63
CA TYR A 32 -10.56 3.79 4.29
C TYR A 32 -10.29 3.92 5.79
N PRO A 33 -11.08 3.26 6.65
CA PRO A 33 -10.82 3.23 8.08
C PRO A 33 -9.59 2.38 8.43
N HIS A 34 -9.06 2.61 9.64
CA HIS A 34 -7.95 1.83 10.19
C HIS A 34 -8.23 0.32 10.17
N GLY A 35 -7.22 -0.47 9.80
CA GLY A 35 -7.27 -1.93 9.75
C GLY A 35 -7.83 -2.51 8.46
N ILE A 36 -8.16 -1.66 7.47
CA ILE A 36 -8.51 -2.15 6.13
C ILE A 36 -7.27 -2.67 5.42
N ALA A 37 -7.37 -3.88 4.88
CA ALA A 37 -6.39 -4.47 3.99
C ALA A 37 -6.88 -4.33 2.54
N LEU A 38 -5.99 -3.91 1.66
CA LEU A 38 -6.21 -3.79 0.22
C LEU A 38 -5.13 -4.58 -0.50
N GLU A 39 -5.51 -5.29 -1.55
CA GLU A 39 -4.57 -6.04 -2.39
C GLU A 39 -4.17 -5.21 -3.62
N TYR A 40 -2.88 -5.15 -3.91
CA TYR A 40 -2.32 -4.48 -5.08
C TYR A 40 -1.23 -5.35 -5.69
N HIS A 41 -1.54 -5.99 -6.83
CA HIS A 41 -0.67 -7.01 -7.43
C HIS A 41 -0.29 -8.07 -6.39
N ASP A 42 1.01 -8.31 -6.16
CA ASP A 42 1.54 -9.26 -5.17
C ASP A 42 1.73 -8.64 -3.76
N LEU A 43 1.14 -7.47 -3.52
CA LEU A 43 1.26 -6.73 -2.27
C LEU A 43 -0.06 -6.62 -1.51
N VAL A 44 0.04 -6.58 -0.19
CA VAL A 44 -1.07 -6.34 0.74
C VAL A 44 -0.81 -5.06 1.52
N LEU A 45 -1.64 -4.06 1.26
CA LEU A 45 -1.60 -2.72 1.85
C LEU A 45 -2.57 -2.67 3.04
N ILE A 46 -2.06 -2.43 4.25
CA ILE A 46 -2.89 -2.38 5.46
C ILE A 46 -2.88 -0.96 6.01
N SER A 47 -4.07 -0.36 6.11
CA SER A 47 -4.25 0.93 6.77
C SER A 47 -3.88 0.82 8.24
N GLN A 48 -2.85 1.56 8.64
CA GLN A 48 -2.46 1.79 10.00
C GLN A 48 -2.59 3.27 10.37
N VAL A 49 -2.88 3.51 11.64
CA VAL A 49 -2.76 4.85 12.20
C VAL A 49 -1.63 4.77 13.21
N ASP A 50 -0.77 5.77 13.22
CA ASP A 50 0.25 5.91 14.28
C ASP A 50 -0.44 5.96 15.66
N ASP A 51 0.29 5.68 16.75
CA ASP A 51 -0.22 5.76 18.14
C ASP A 51 -0.94 7.08 18.45
N ALA A 52 -0.58 8.18 17.77
CA ALA A 52 -1.25 9.47 17.89
C ALA A 52 -2.54 9.61 17.07
N GLN A 53 -2.86 8.66 16.19
CA GLN A 53 -3.94 8.69 15.21
C GLN A 53 -3.94 9.93 14.29
N MET A 54 -2.77 10.56 14.10
CA MET A 54 -2.64 11.82 13.37
C MET A 54 -2.17 11.65 11.92
N THR A 55 -1.62 10.49 11.56
CA THR A 55 -0.99 10.28 10.26
C THR A 55 -1.56 9.03 9.62
N ASN A 56 -1.90 9.16 8.33
CA ASN A 56 -2.47 8.07 7.56
C ASN A 56 -1.32 7.21 7.02
N VAL A 57 -0.97 6.15 7.77
CA VAL A 57 0.16 5.27 7.47
C VAL A 57 -0.36 3.98 6.84
N TRP A 58 0.30 3.46 5.82
CA TRP A 58 -0.08 2.19 5.21
C TRP A 58 1.11 1.25 5.23
N CYS A 59 0.94 0.10 5.87
CA CYS A 59 1.95 -0.93 5.89
C CYS A 59 1.81 -1.80 4.64
N VAL A 60 2.84 -1.79 3.82
CA VAL A 60 2.97 -2.63 2.62
C VAL A 60 3.54 -3.97 3.06
N HIS A 61 2.86 -5.05 2.72
CA HIS A 61 3.31 -6.42 2.95
C HIS A 61 3.40 -7.17 1.63
N ALA A 62 4.28 -8.16 1.58
CA ALA A 62 4.33 -9.14 0.50
C ALA A 62 3.20 -10.17 0.67
N GLU A 63 2.88 -10.90 -0.40
CA GLU A 63 1.91 -12.01 -0.37
C GLU A 63 2.19 -13.03 0.74
N ASP A 64 3.47 -13.31 1.05
CA ASP A 64 3.85 -14.28 2.09
C ASP A 64 3.56 -13.79 3.53
N GLY A 65 3.21 -12.52 3.69
CA GLY A 65 2.95 -11.89 4.97
C GLY A 65 4.10 -11.04 5.52
N SER A 66 5.25 -11.02 4.85
CA SER A 66 6.41 -10.23 5.27
C SER A 66 6.13 -8.74 5.11
N MET A 67 6.35 -7.97 6.18
CA MET A 67 6.26 -6.52 6.12
C MET A 67 7.42 -5.96 5.31
N ILE A 68 7.10 -5.16 4.31
CA ILE A 68 8.05 -4.58 3.39
C ILE A 68 8.41 -3.15 3.84
N GLU A 69 7.40 -2.27 3.97
CA GLU A 69 7.60 -0.89 4.40
C GLU A 69 6.33 -0.26 4.98
N SER A 70 6.47 0.94 5.56
CA SER A 70 5.36 1.80 5.97
C SER A 70 5.35 3.08 5.15
N LEU A 71 4.28 3.31 4.40
CA LEU A 71 4.06 4.51 3.62
C LEU A 71 3.28 5.54 4.42
N ASN A 72 3.81 6.76 4.54
CA ASN A 72 3.05 7.88 5.06
C ASN A 72 2.31 8.56 3.90
N LEU A 73 0.97 8.42 3.84
CA LEU A 73 0.20 9.00 2.75
C LEU A 73 0.23 10.53 2.73
N ASP A 74 0.42 11.18 3.88
CA ASP A 74 0.60 12.65 3.97
C ASP A 74 1.90 13.14 3.31
N ALA A 75 2.86 12.24 3.03
CA ALA A 75 4.10 12.57 2.32
C ALA A 75 3.92 12.66 0.79
N PHE A 76 2.85 12.08 0.25
CA PHE A 76 2.56 12.08 -1.18
C PHE A 76 1.66 13.26 -1.56
N ARG A 77 1.95 13.93 -2.67
CA ARG A 77 1.10 15.03 -3.17
C ARG A 77 0.08 14.56 -4.18
N THR A 78 0.35 13.46 -4.86
CA THR A 78 -0.51 12.93 -5.93
C THR A 78 -0.63 11.41 -5.87
N ALA A 79 -1.77 10.89 -6.36
CA ALA A 79 -2.00 9.46 -6.47
C ALA A 79 -1.00 8.77 -7.41
N THR A 80 -0.49 9.49 -8.42
CA THR A 80 0.56 8.99 -9.32
C THR A 80 1.88 8.74 -8.57
N GLU A 81 2.33 9.65 -7.70
CA GLU A 81 3.55 9.43 -6.91
C GLU A 81 3.41 8.21 -5.98
N LEU A 82 2.21 7.99 -5.44
CA LEU A 82 1.91 6.81 -4.63
C LEU A 82 1.92 5.53 -5.49
N GLU A 83 1.30 5.58 -6.67
CA GLU A 83 1.29 4.48 -7.65
C GLU A 83 2.71 4.09 -8.05
N GLU A 84 3.57 5.06 -8.40
CA GLU A 84 4.97 4.84 -8.76
C GLU A 84 5.76 4.18 -7.63
N THR A 85 5.49 4.56 -6.37
CA THR A 85 6.14 3.96 -5.19
C THR A 85 5.69 2.52 -4.95
N LEU A 86 4.40 2.24 -5.18
CA LEU A 86 3.86 0.89 -5.06
C LEU A 86 4.35 -0.01 -6.19
N ASP A 87 4.40 0.50 -7.43
CA ASP A 87 4.95 -0.23 -8.59
C ASP A 87 6.44 -0.54 -8.38
N GLU A 88 7.21 0.41 -7.86
CA GLU A 88 8.61 0.16 -7.47
C GLU A 88 8.69 -0.95 -6.40
N SER A 89 7.80 -0.94 -5.40
CA SER A 89 7.75 -2.01 -4.39
C SER A 89 7.34 -3.37 -4.93
N VAL A 90 6.51 -3.44 -5.97
CA VAL A 90 6.17 -4.70 -6.67
C VAL A 90 7.35 -5.18 -7.51
N ALA A 91 8.03 -4.26 -8.19
CA ALA A 91 9.11 -4.58 -9.12
C ALA A 91 10.39 -5.09 -8.41
N TYR A 92 10.60 -4.72 -7.14
CA TYR A 92 11.71 -5.19 -6.34
C TYR A 92 11.29 -6.34 -5.42
N ASP A 93 11.85 -7.53 -5.68
CA ASP A 93 11.70 -8.70 -4.82
C ASP A 93 12.13 -8.35 -3.38
N PRO A 94 11.39 -8.75 -2.34
CA PRO A 94 11.76 -8.47 -0.95
C PRO A 94 13.17 -8.98 -0.59
N ALA A 95 13.69 -9.99 -1.29
CA ALA A 95 15.06 -10.49 -1.14
C ALA A 95 16.14 -9.50 -1.62
N ASP A 96 15.85 -8.66 -2.62
CA ASP A 96 16.76 -7.66 -3.17
C ASP A 96 16.69 -6.31 -2.43
N ARG A 97 15.73 -6.16 -1.50
CA ARG A 97 15.42 -4.89 -0.84
C ARG A 97 16.43 -4.48 0.25
N GLU A 98 17.19 -5.43 0.81
CA GLU A 98 18.32 -5.14 1.72
C GLU A 98 19.43 -4.34 1.04
N GLU A 99 19.69 -4.56 -0.26
CA GLU A 99 20.71 -3.81 -1.00
C GLU A 99 20.27 -2.38 -1.32
N TRP A 100 18.96 -2.14 -1.48
CA TRP A 100 18.42 -0.83 -1.82
C TRP A 100 18.39 0.14 -0.63
N VAL A 101 18.00 -0.34 0.56
CA VAL A 101 18.03 0.46 1.81
C VAL A 101 19.46 0.90 2.17
N ASN A 102 20.47 0.10 1.81
CA ASN A 102 21.88 0.44 2.01
C ASN A 102 22.50 1.32 0.92
N SER A 103 21.80 1.56 -0.19
CA SER A 103 22.30 2.34 -1.34
C SER A 103 21.76 3.78 -1.39
N ARG A 104 21.01 4.21 -0.37
CA ARG A 104 20.42 5.57 -0.28
C ARG A 104 21.18 6.50 0.65
#